data_AF-A0A3P7M3M3-F1
#
_entry.id   AF-A0A3P7M3M3-F1
#
_cell.length_a   1.000
_cell.length_b   1.000
_cell.length_c   1.000
_cell.angle_alpha   90.00
_cell.angle_beta   90.00
_cell.angle_gamma   90.00
#
_symmetry.space_group_name_H-M   'P 1'
#
loop_
_entity.id
_entity.type
_entity.pdbx_description
1 polymer ?
#
loop_
_entity_poly.entity_id
_entity_poly.type
_entity_poly.pdbx_seq_one_letter_code
_entity_poly.pdbx_strand_id
1 'polypeptide(L)'
;MILNSYIQFKNRRLKLFNLSLSDSINFDDFFIAIRRIYGEIAFLQRPASSKKPFLRITTSSGKTIAENLWKDAPPVAIGWTTEDELAVVQRSGYVTLLTMNATFKRRLSLGKEAEAAQIVEAKFFTYENHTAVACLTNNSRILIAPSLERQRILAIADIPNAARPSFLWDVISSQNSNPSLISDAFKSPWILLVFSRHIFRLGVGTTHKVIICDLYLFFTHLHNNAPFGHPS
;
A
#
# COMPACT_ATOMS: atom_id res chain seq x y z
N MET A 1 2.45 2.53 -26.07
CA MET A 1 3.03 3.38 -24.99
C MET A 1 3.84 2.51 -24.02
N ILE A 2 5.12 2.83 -23.77
CA ILE A 2 6.09 1.94 -23.07
C ILE A 2 6.01 2.13 -21.55
N LEU A 3 5.61 1.10 -20.80
CA LEU A 3 5.75 1.09 -19.33
C LEU A 3 7.21 0.78 -18.98
N ASN A 4 7.90 1.72 -18.36
CA ASN A 4 9.28 1.53 -17.91
C ASN A 4 9.26 1.15 -16.42
N SER A 5 9.53 -0.11 -16.10
CA SER A 5 9.87 -0.53 -14.74
C SER A 5 11.33 -0.21 -14.45
N TYR A 6 11.60 0.65 -13.47
CA TYR A 6 12.97 1.05 -13.08
C TYR A 6 13.35 0.45 -11.72
N ILE A 7 14.52 -0.18 -11.63
CA ILE A 7 15.22 -0.41 -10.37
C ILE A 7 16.44 0.50 -10.39
N GLN A 8 16.58 1.37 -9.37
CA GLN A 8 17.69 2.30 -9.22
C GLN A 8 18.94 1.54 -8.74
N PHE A 9 19.78 1.13 -9.68
CA PHE A 9 21.22 0.99 -9.44
C PHE A 9 21.91 2.20 -10.04
N LYS A 10 22.85 2.77 -9.27
CA LYS A 10 23.74 3.89 -9.60
C LYS A 10 23.86 4.13 -11.13
N ASN A 11 23.08 5.10 -11.63
CA ASN A 11 23.20 5.74 -12.95
C ASN A 11 23.09 4.90 -14.24
N ARG A 12 22.33 3.79 -14.31
CA ARG A 12 21.90 3.23 -15.61
C ARG A 12 20.44 2.77 -15.62
N ARG A 13 19.62 3.39 -16.46
CA ARG A 13 18.24 2.94 -16.77
C ARG A 13 18.33 1.73 -17.71
N LEU A 14 18.17 0.51 -17.19
CA LEU A 14 18.06 -0.71 -17.98
C LEU A 14 16.63 -0.88 -18.49
N LYS A 15 16.44 -0.93 -19.81
CA LYS A 15 15.17 -1.32 -20.44
C LYS A 15 15.09 -2.85 -20.44
N LEU A 16 14.28 -3.43 -19.57
CA LEU A 16 14.19 -4.89 -19.39
C LEU A 16 13.32 -5.55 -20.47
N PHE A 17 12.16 -4.98 -20.78
CA PHE A 17 11.25 -5.53 -21.79
C PHE A 17 10.37 -4.43 -22.40
N ASN A 18 9.78 -4.70 -23.57
CA ASN A 18 8.79 -3.84 -24.19
C ASN A 18 7.43 -4.54 -24.20
N LEU A 19 6.56 -4.21 -23.23
CA LEU A 19 5.18 -4.68 -23.23
C LEU A 19 4.43 -4.04 -24.40
N SER A 20 4.23 -4.80 -25.48
CA SER A 20 3.34 -4.42 -26.58
C SER A 20 1.89 -4.64 -26.17
N LEU A 21 1.43 -3.82 -25.22
CA LEU A 21 0.02 -3.60 -24.97
C LEU A 21 -0.51 -2.75 -26.15
N SER A 22 -1.62 -3.16 -26.76
CA SER A 22 -2.24 -2.42 -27.87
C SER A 22 -2.36 -0.94 -27.52
N ASP A 23 -2.10 -0.04 -28.48
CA ASP A 23 -1.96 1.41 -28.26
C ASP A 23 -3.20 2.13 -27.67
N SER A 24 -4.30 1.40 -27.46
CA SER A 24 -5.55 1.87 -26.87
C SER A 24 -5.71 1.65 -25.35
N ILE A 25 -4.70 1.08 -24.65
CA ILE A 25 -4.83 0.74 -23.22
C ILE A 25 -4.27 1.88 -22.35
N ASN A 26 -5.15 2.55 -21.61
CA ASN A 26 -4.76 3.49 -20.55
C ASN A 26 -4.48 2.73 -19.25
N PHE A 27 -3.29 2.88 -18.67
CA PHE A 27 -2.91 2.20 -17.42
C PHE A 27 -3.71 2.68 -16.20
N ASP A 28 -4.24 3.91 -16.24
CA ASP A 28 -5.09 4.45 -15.17
C ASP A 28 -6.41 3.66 -15.05
N ASP A 29 -6.82 2.96 -16.11
CA ASP A 29 -8.01 2.10 -16.11
C ASP A 29 -7.77 0.78 -15.39
N PHE A 30 -6.57 0.52 -14.86
CA PHE A 30 -6.21 -0.75 -14.23
C PHE A 30 -5.69 -0.55 -12.81
N PHE A 31 -5.96 -1.56 -11.98
CA PHE A 31 -5.08 -1.91 -10.88
C PHE A 31 -3.98 -2.82 -11.42
N ILE A 32 -2.74 -2.57 -11.00
CA ILE A 32 -1.56 -3.28 -11.50
C ILE A 32 -0.77 -3.81 -10.30
N ALA A 33 -0.41 -5.10 -10.33
CA ALA A 33 0.49 -5.70 -9.36
C ALA A 33 1.54 -6.56 -10.06
N ILE A 34 2.79 -6.44 -9.60
CA ILE A 34 3.93 -7.18 -10.12
C ILE A 34 4.38 -8.19 -9.08
N ARG A 35 4.53 -9.45 -9.49
CA ARG A 35 4.96 -10.53 -8.60
C ARG A 35 6.45 -10.44 -8.37
N ARG A 36 6.87 -10.58 -7.11
CA ARG A 36 8.23 -10.27 -6.67
C ARG A 36 9.30 -11.20 -7.22
N ILE A 37 9.02 -12.50 -7.33
CA ILE A 37 10.03 -13.51 -7.67
C ILE A 37 10.05 -13.81 -9.18
N TYR A 38 8.87 -13.98 -9.79
CA TYR A 38 8.77 -14.48 -11.16
C TYR A 38 8.37 -13.40 -12.18
N GLY A 39 8.02 -12.20 -11.70
CA GLY A 39 7.82 -11.03 -12.55
C GLY A 39 6.52 -11.05 -13.36
N GLU A 40 5.56 -11.93 -13.06
CA GLU A 40 4.23 -11.82 -13.64
C GLU A 40 3.56 -10.52 -13.24
N ILE A 41 2.75 -10.00 -14.16
CA ILE A 41 2.04 -8.75 -14.00
C ILE A 41 0.56 -9.04 -14.09
N ALA A 42 -0.16 -8.72 -13.02
CA ALA A 42 -1.62 -8.76 -12.98
C ALA A 42 -2.16 -7.38 -13.34
N PHE A 43 -3.08 -7.36 -14.29
CA PHE A 43 -3.87 -6.20 -14.69
C PHE A 43 -5.34 -6.52 -14.36
N LEU A 44 -5.93 -5.77 -13.44
CA LEU A 44 -7.35 -5.85 -13.16
C LEU A 44 -8.01 -4.54 -13.54
N GLN A 45 -8.91 -4.57 -14.52
CA GLN A 45 -9.61 -3.37 -14.94
C GLN A 45 -10.39 -2.78 -13.76
N ARG A 46 -10.33 -1.45 -13.59
CA ARG A 46 -11.13 -0.73 -12.62
C ARG A 46 -12.61 -0.83 -13.02
N PRO A 47 -13.54 -0.87 -12.05
CA PRO A 47 -14.96 -0.95 -12.37
C PRO A 47 -15.40 0.29 -13.17
N ALA A 48 -15.97 0.07 -14.35
CA ALA A 48 -16.69 1.09 -15.11
C ALA A 48 -18.21 0.86 -14.99
N SER A 49 -19.02 1.89 -15.21
CA SER A 49 -20.47 1.86 -14.94
C SER A 49 -21.26 0.78 -15.67
N SER A 50 -20.76 0.24 -16.79
CA SER A 50 -21.54 -0.65 -17.68
C SER A 50 -20.87 -1.96 -18.08
N LYS A 51 -19.64 -2.26 -17.63
CA LYS A 51 -18.92 -3.47 -18.02
C LYS A 51 -18.28 -4.17 -16.81
N LYS A 52 -18.41 -5.50 -16.77
CA LYS A 52 -17.66 -6.31 -15.80
C LYS A 52 -16.16 -6.17 -16.11
N PRO A 53 -15.32 -5.82 -15.12
CA PRO A 53 -13.89 -5.69 -15.36
C PRO A 53 -13.30 -7.05 -15.74
N PHE A 54 -12.22 -7.06 -16.53
CA PHE A 54 -11.45 -8.28 -16.77
C PHE A 54 -10.14 -8.26 -15.98
N LEU A 55 -9.71 -9.46 -15.58
CA LEU A 55 -8.42 -9.76 -15.00
C LEU A 55 -7.55 -10.42 -16.07
N ARG A 56 -6.34 -9.91 -16.26
CA ARG A 56 -5.31 -10.52 -17.09
C ARG A 56 -4.02 -10.67 -16.31
N ILE A 57 -3.41 -11.85 -16.34
CA ILE A 57 -2.08 -12.10 -15.80
C ILE A 57 -1.16 -12.39 -16.98
N THR A 58 -0.03 -11.68 -17.04
CA THR A 58 0.98 -11.87 -18.09
C THR A 58 2.32 -12.20 -17.46
N THR A 59 3.21 -12.84 -18.22
CA THR A 59 4.64 -12.83 -17.92
C THR A 59 5.19 -11.40 -17.99
N SER A 60 6.41 -11.20 -17.48
CA SER A 60 7.17 -9.96 -17.69
C SER A 60 7.43 -9.65 -19.17
N SER A 61 7.44 -10.69 -20.02
CA SER A 61 7.52 -10.58 -21.48
C SER A 61 6.17 -10.33 -22.18
N GLY A 62 5.09 -10.10 -21.42
CA GLY A 62 3.76 -9.80 -21.97
C GLY A 62 2.99 -11.00 -22.54
N LYS A 63 3.48 -12.24 -22.38
CA LYS A 63 2.71 -13.44 -22.74
C LYS A 63 1.56 -13.61 -21.76
N THR A 64 0.33 -13.68 -22.24
CA THR A 64 -0.84 -13.97 -21.39
C THR A 64 -0.72 -15.36 -20.78
N ILE A 65 -0.85 -15.43 -19.45
CA ILE A 65 -0.91 -16.65 -18.64
C ILE A 65 -2.38 -17.00 -18.38
N ALA A 66 -3.17 -16.01 -17.98
CA ALA A 66 -4.59 -16.17 -17.71
C ALA A 66 -5.37 -14.89 -18.02
N GLU A 67 -6.62 -15.06 -18.43
CA GLU A 67 -7.54 -13.95 -18.69
C GLU A 67 -8.97 -14.37 -18.36
N ASN A 68 -9.59 -13.67 -17.41
CA ASN A 68 -10.91 -14.00 -16.89
C ASN A 68 -11.74 -12.73 -16.70
N LEU A 69 -13.06 -12.83 -16.90
CA LEU A 69 -13.96 -11.78 -16.40
C LEU A 69 -14.00 -11.81 -14.87
N TRP A 70 -13.86 -10.65 -14.25
CA TRP A 70 -14.07 -10.48 -12.82
C TRP A 70 -15.56 -10.54 -12.52
N LYS A 71 -15.96 -11.51 -11.71
CA LYS A 71 -17.37 -11.81 -11.39
C LYS A 71 -17.77 -11.44 -9.97
N ASP A 72 -16.78 -11.14 -9.12
CA ASP A 72 -16.99 -10.79 -7.72
C ASP A 72 -17.37 -9.30 -7.56
N ALA A 73 -17.56 -8.88 -6.31
CA ALA A 73 -17.80 -7.48 -5.96
C ALA A 73 -16.68 -6.56 -6.51
N PRO A 74 -16.98 -5.26 -6.74
CA PRO A 74 -16.03 -4.33 -7.34
C PRO A 74 -14.65 -4.33 -6.65
N PRO A 75 -13.55 -4.51 -7.40
CA PRO A 75 -12.21 -4.47 -6.82
C PRO A 75 -11.81 -3.06 -6.39
N VAL A 76 -10.98 -2.98 -5.36
CA VAL A 76 -10.43 -1.73 -4.79
C VAL A 76 -8.91 -1.70 -4.89
N ALA A 77 -8.25 -2.86 -4.75
CA ALA A 77 -6.81 -3.00 -4.90
C ALA A 77 -6.46 -4.45 -5.26
N ILE A 78 -5.28 -4.64 -5.87
CA ILE A 78 -4.68 -5.96 -6.08
C ILE A 78 -3.24 -5.98 -5.59
N GLY A 79 -2.76 -7.16 -5.21
CA GLY A 79 -1.39 -7.37 -4.76
C GLY A 79 -1.00 -8.83 -4.84
N TRP A 80 0.29 -9.12 -5.02
CA TRP A 80 0.80 -10.48 -4.92
C TRP A 80 1.19 -10.76 -3.47
N THR A 81 0.73 -11.90 -2.95
CA THR A 81 1.10 -12.36 -1.62
C THR A 81 2.52 -12.92 -1.61
N THR A 82 3.09 -13.06 -0.42
CA THR A 82 4.34 -13.76 -0.13
C THR A 82 4.30 -15.25 -0.47
N GLU A 83 3.10 -15.82 -0.63
CA GLU A 83 2.86 -17.20 -1.06
C GLU A 83 2.55 -17.31 -2.57
N ASP A 84 2.84 -16.26 -3.35
CA ASP A 84 2.65 -16.20 -4.80
C ASP A 84 1.18 -16.35 -5.27
N GLU A 85 0.25 -15.86 -4.46
CA GLU A 85 -1.17 -15.76 -4.80
C GLU A 85 -1.51 -14.33 -5.22
N LEU A 86 -2.44 -14.16 -6.14
CA LEU A 86 -2.98 -12.84 -6.45
C LEU A 86 -4.13 -12.55 -5.48
N ALA A 87 -3.94 -11.56 -4.62
CA ALA A 87 -4.96 -11.04 -3.72
C ALA A 87 -5.72 -9.88 -4.37
N VAL A 88 -7.04 -9.90 -4.26
CA VAL A 88 -7.93 -8.82 -4.73
C VAL A 88 -8.82 -8.36 -3.58
N VAL A 89 -8.62 -7.12 -3.14
CA VAL A 89 -9.48 -6.48 -2.13
C VAL A 89 -10.75 -5.99 -2.82
N GLN A 90 -11.89 -6.27 -2.21
CA GLN A 90 -13.21 -5.97 -2.74
C GLN A 90 -13.89 -4.88 -1.91
N ARG A 91 -14.70 -4.05 -2.58
CA ARG A 91 -15.52 -3.03 -1.93
C ARG A 91 -16.46 -3.63 -0.86
N SER A 92 -16.85 -4.89 -1.02
CA SER A 92 -17.71 -5.65 -0.09
C SER A 92 -17.06 -5.99 1.25
N GLY A 93 -15.79 -5.66 1.49
CA GLY A 93 -15.11 -6.03 2.74
C GLY A 93 -14.42 -7.40 2.70
N TYR A 94 -14.27 -8.00 1.52
CA TYR A 94 -13.62 -9.30 1.35
C TYR A 94 -12.31 -9.20 0.55
N VAL A 95 -11.42 -10.16 0.76
CA VAL A 95 -10.25 -10.41 -0.09
C VAL A 95 -10.43 -11.77 -0.76
N THR A 96 -10.44 -11.80 -2.09
CA THR A 96 -10.37 -13.06 -2.86
C THR A 96 -8.91 -13.33 -3.18
N LEU A 97 -8.45 -14.56 -2.91
CA LEU A 97 -7.14 -15.06 -3.31
C LEU A 97 -7.29 -15.97 -4.52
N LEU A 98 -6.50 -15.69 -5.55
CA LEU A 98 -6.42 -16.45 -6.79
C LEU A 98 -5.05 -17.10 -6.93
N THR A 99 -5.02 -18.24 -7.60
CA THR A 99 -3.76 -18.83 -8.05
C THR A 99 -3.11 -17.97 -9.15
N MET A 100 -1.87 -18.29 -9.51
CA MET A 100 -1.16 -17.68 -10.65
C MET A 100 -1.91 -17.81 -11.98
N ASN A 101 -2.79 -18.79 -12.12
CA ASN A 101 -3.62 -19.01 -13.32
C ASN A 101 -4.99 -18.31 -13.22
N ALA A 102 -5.12 -17.33 -12.33
CA ALA A 102 -6.36 -16.61 -12.05
C ALA A 102 -7.54 -17.51 -11.64
N THR A 103 -7.27 -18.67 -11.03
CA THR A 103 -8.32 -19.56 -10.50
C THR A 103 -8.60 -19.25 -9.04
N PHE A 104 -9.88 -19.28 -8.65
CA PHE A 104 -10.28 -19.04 -7.26
C PHE A 104 -9.63 -20.06 -6.32
N LYS A 105 -9.02 -19.57 -5.22
CA LYS A 105 -8.47 -20.42 -4.16
C LYS A 105 -9.30 -20.32 -2.88
N ARG A 106 -9.46 -19.11 -2.35
CA ARG A 106 -10.26 -18.85 -1.13
C ARG A 106 -10.69 -17.39 -1.05
N ARG A 107 -11.60 -17.11 -0.13
CA ARG A 107 -12.04 -15.75 0.23
C ARG A 107 -11.93 -15.54 1.73
N LEU A 108 -11.55 -14.33 2.13
CA LEU A 108 -11.35 -13.91 3.51
C LEU A 108 -12.20 -12.67 3.78
N SER A 109 -12.84 -12.60 4.95
CA SER A 109 -13.50 -11.38 5.42
C SER A 109 -12.49 -10.48 6.11
N LEU A 110 -12.60 -9.16 5.88
CA LEU A 110 -11.87 -8.11 6.59
C LEU A 110 -12.62 -7.60 7.83
N GLY A 111 -13.63 -8.34 8.27
CA GLY A 111 -14.43 -8.06 9.46
C GLY A 111 -15.75 -7.35 9.14
N LYS A 112 -16.69 -7.43 10.09
CA LYS A 112 -18.05 -6.88 9.97
C LYS A 112 -18.07 -5.38 9.66
N GLU A 113 -17.11 -4.64 10.19
CA GLU A 113 -16.99 -3.20 9.93
C GLU A 113 -16.70 -2.91 8.45
N ALA A 114 -15.75 -3.65 7.84
CA ALA A 114 -15.43 -3.51 6.42
C ALA A 114 -16.61 -3.90 5.53
N GLU A 115 -17.35 -4.95 5.93
CA GLU A 115 -18.54 -5.41 5.22
C GLU A 115 -19.69 -4.39 5.27
N ALA A 116 -19.91 -3.76 6.43
CA ALA A 116 -20.96 -2.78 6.62
C ALA A 116 -20.63 -1.42 6.00
N ALA A 117 -19.39 -0.94 6.18
CA ALA A 117 -18.98 0.39 5.75
C ALA A 117 -18.44 0.43 4.31
N GLN A 118 -18.17 -0.73 3.70
CA GLN A 118 -17.48 -0.88 2.41
C GLN A 118 -16.05 -0.31 2.40
N ILE A 119 -15.20 -0.91 1.57
CA ILE A 119 -13.82 -0.48 1.38
C ILE A 119 -13.73 0.49 0.20
N VAL A 120 -13.08 1.64 0.41
CA VAL A 120 -12.88 2.68 -0.62
C VAL A 120 -11.44 2.73 -1.13
N GLU A 121 -10.47 2.37 -0.30
CA GLU A 121 -9.05 2.27 -0.67
C GLU A 121 -8.38 1.15 0.13
N ALA A 122 -7.38 0.50 -0.45
CA ALA A 122 -6.59 -0.50 0.26
C ALA A 122 -5.12 -0.48 -0.19
N LYS A 123 -4.23 -0.82 0.74
CA LYS A 123 -2.78 -0.82 0.55
C LYS A 123 -2.19 -2.12 1.07
N PHE A 124 -1.53 -2.86 0.18
CA PHE A 124 -0.75 -4.04 0.53
C PHE A 124 0.62 -3.64 1.05
N PHE A 125 1.10 -4.34 2.06
CA PHE A 125 2.45 -4.16 2.61
C PHE A 125 2.95 -5.48 3.20
N THR A 126 4.24 -5.54 3.52
CA THR A 126 4.84 -6.70 4.19
C THR A 126 5.01 -6.38 5.67
N TYR A 127 4.53 -7.26 6.54
CA TYR A 127 4.70 -7.16 7.99
C TYR A 127 5.00 -8.53 8.57
N GLU A 128 6.07 -8.64 9.36
CA GLU A 128 6.52 -9.91 9.96
C GLU A 128 6.63 -11.07 8.94
N ASN A 129 7.12 -10.79 7.73
CA ASN A 129 7.20 -11.74 6.61
C ASN A 129 5.86 -12.27 6.08
N HIS A 130 4.75 -11.67 6.50
CA HIS A 130 3.41 -11.96 5.99
C HIS A 130 2.93 -10.87 5.03
N THR A 131 1.96 -11.23 4.19
CA THR A 131 1.23 -10.26 3.38
C THR A 131 0.17 -9.62 4.25
N ALA A 132 0.28 -8.30 4.44
CA ALA A 132 -0.67 -7.51 5.19
C ALA A 132 -1.43 -6.57 4.26
N VAL A 133 -2.61 -6.15 4.70
CA VAL A 133 -3.42 -5.16 3.99
C VAL A 133 -4.02 -4.17 4.97
N ALA A 134 -3.89 -2.87 4.65
CA ALA A 134 -4.61 -1.80 5.32
C ALA A 134 -5.75 -1.34 4.40
N CYS A 135 -6.93 -1.10 4.97
CA CYS A 135 -8.14 -0.74 4.23
C CYS A 135 -8.74 0.52 4.83
N LEU A 136 -8.98 1.53 3.99
CA LEU A 136 -9.82 2.68 4.30
C LEU A 136 -11.26 2.36 3.92
N THR A 137 -12.17 2.60 4.84
CA THR A 137 -13.61 2.37 4.68
C THR A 137 -14.36 3.68 4.40
N ASN A 138 -15.60 3.59 3.92
CA ASN A 138 -16.39 4.76 3.55
C ASN A 138 -16.74 5.68 4.74
N ASN A 139 -16.74 5.16 5.97
CA ASN A 139 -16.92 5.95 7.20
C ASN A 139 -15.59 6.52 7.74
N SER A 140 -14.54 6.58 6.91
CA SER A 140 -13.21 7.10 7.26
C SER A 140 -12.52 6.35 8.41
N ARG A 141 -12.72 5.02 8.49
CA ARG A 141 -11.98 4.14 9.41
C ARG A 141 -10.90 3.37 8.67
N ILE A 142 -9.73 3.23 9.29
CA ILE A 142 -8.65 2.40 8.77
C ILE A 142 -8.56 1.10 9.57
N LEU A 143 -8.66 -0.01 8.85
CA LEU A 143 -8.55 -1.36 9.36
C LEU A 143 -7.28 -2.00 8.82
N ILE A 144 -6.57 -2.78 9.64
CA ILE A 144 -5.37 -3.51 9.23
C ILE A 144 -5.59 -5.01 9.45
N ALA A 145 -5.45 -5.80 8.38
CA ALA A 145 -5.21 -7.23 8.49
C ALA A 145 -3.68 -7.46 8.41
N PRO A 146 -3.01 -7.75 9.54
CA PRO A 146 -1.54 -7.86 9.59
C PRO A 146 -1.01 -9.12 8.90
N SER A 147 -1.89 -10.06 8.57
CA SER A 147 -1.60 -11.27 7.79
C SER A 147 -2.90 -11.70 7.12
N LEU A 148 -2.86 -12.01 5.83
CA LEU A 148 -4.00 -12.60 5.12
C LEU A 148 -4.19 -14.08 5.49
N GLU A 149 -3.17 -14.72 6.05
CA GLU A 149 -3.23 -16.10 6.52
C GLU A 149 -3.89 -16.20 7.90
N ARG A 150 -3.69 -15.18 8.75
CA ARG A 150 -4.25 -15.11 10.12
C ARG A 150 -5.43 -14.15 10.13
N GLN A 151 -6.65 -14.66 10.29
CA GLN A 151 -7.88 -13.85 10.36
C GLN A 151 -7.95 -13.00 11.65
N ARG A 152 -7.12 -11.97 11.74
CA ARG A 152 -7.13 -10.96 12.78
C ARG A 152 -7.24 -9.59 12.12
N ILE A 153 -8.17 -8.77 12.59
CA ILE A 153 -8.34 -7.40 12.11
C ILE A 153 -8.03 -6.44 13.26
N LEU A 154 -7.21 -5.43 12.98
CA LEU A 154 -6.82 -4.39 13.90
C LEU A 154 -7.49 -3.09 13.47
N ALA A 155 -8.25 -2.47 14.35
CA ALA A 155 -8.77 -1.13 14.12
C ALA A 155 -7.71 -0.09 14.53
N ILE A 156 -7.44 0.87 13.64
CA ILE A 156 -6.56 2.00 13.92
C ILE A 156 -7.36 3.13 14.58
N ALA A 157 -6.68 3.94 15.38
CA ALA A 157 -7.28 5.09 16.04
C ALA A 157 -8.03 6.02 15.07
N ASP A 158 -9.07 6.68 15.59
CA ASP A 158 -9.94 7.58 14.84
C ASP A 158 -9.15 8.65 14.08
N ILE A 159 -9.53 8.86 12.82
CA ILE A 159 -8.94 9.91 11.99
C ILE A 159 -9.40 11.28 12.54
N PRO A 160 -8.45 12.15 12.94
CA PRO A 160 -8.79 13.49 13.40
C PRO A 160 -9.54 14.28 12.31
N ASN A 161 -10.61 14.98 12.67
CA ASN A 161 -11.42 15.80 11.76
C ASN A 161 -12.02 15.03 10.56
N ALA A 162 -12.46 13.79 10.78
CA ALA A 162 -13.08 12.92 9.77
C ALA A 162 -14.24 13.57 8.96
N ALA A 163 -14.85 14.65 9.45
CA ALA A 163 -15.88 15.41 8.75
C ALA A 163 -15.41 16.12 7.45
N ARG A 164 -14.10 16.18 7.17
CA ARG A 164 -13.53 16.79 5.94
C ARG A 164 -12.57 15.81 5.26
N PRO A 165 -12.96 15.05 4.23
CA PRO A 165 -12.25 13.84 3.82
C PRO A 165 -11.13 14.10 2.79
N SER A 166 -10.33 15.14 3.00
CA SER A 166 -9.16 15.43 2.15
C SER A 166 -7.88 15.15 2.92
N PHE A 167 -7.57 13.87 3.11
CA PHE A 167 -6.31 13.42 3.70
C PHE A 167 -5.59 12.46 2.76
N LEU A 168 -4.27 12.45 2.87
CA LEU A 168 -3.43 11.39 2.33
C LEU A 168 -3.04 10.48 3.49
N TRP A 169 -2.97 9.19 3.24
CA TRP A 169 -2.51 8.24 4.25
C TRP A 169 -1.53 7.28 3.62
N ASP A 170 -0.64 6.72 4.42
CA ASP A 170 0.22 5.62 3.99
C ASP A 170 0.55 4.68 5.15
N VAL A 171 0.86 3.44 4.83
CA VAL A 171 1.24 2.45 5.83
C VAL A 171 2.73 2.49 6.03
N ILE A 172 3.17 2.63 7.28
CA ILE A 172 4.57 2.50 7.65
C ILE A 172 4.74 1.26 8.51
N SER A 173 5.45 0.29 7.94
CA SER A 173 5.81 -0.97 8.57
C SER A 173 7.32 -1.12 8.58
N SER A 174 7.90 -1.39 9.75
CA SER A 174 9.31 -1.76 9.85
C SER A 174 9.52 -3.16 9.27
N GLN A 175 10.45 -3.30 8.31
CA GLN A 175 11.00 -4.60 7.99
C GLN A 175 12.10 -4.90 9.02
N ASN A 176 11.84 -5.88 9.88
CA ASN A 176 12.79 -6.40 10.86
C ASN A 176 14.09 -6.82 10.16
N SER A 177 15.16 -6.04 10.32
CA SER A 177 16.53 -6.48 10.02
C SER A 177 17.47 -6.35 11.22
N ASN A 178 17.10 -5.62 12.28
CA ASN A 178 17.95 -5.47 13.46
C ASN A 178 17.14 -5.42 14.78
N PRO A 179 17.11 -6.50 15.57
CA PRO A 179 16.39 -6.55 16.84
C PRO A 179 16.98 -5.63 17.93
N SER A 180 18.18 -5.09 17.74
CA SER A 180 18.86 -4.18 18.67
C SER A 180 18.46 -2.70 18.54
N LEU A 181 17.75 -2.32 17.46
CA LEU A 181 17.29 -0.94 17.22
C LEU A 181 15.81 -0.72 17.57
N ILE A 182 15.19 -1.69 18.26
CA ILE A 182 13.78 -1.63 18.64
C ILE A 182 13.61 -0.58 19.74
N SER A 183 13.31 0.65 19.35
CA SER A 183 12.47 1.49 20.21
C SER A 183 11.05 0.90 20.17
N ASP A 184 10.37 0.86 21.32
CA ASP A 184 8.98 0.39 21.45
C ASP A 184 8.02 1.05 20.46
N ALA A 185 8.40 2.21 19.92
CA ALA A 185 7.66 2.96 18.94
C ALA A 185 7.40 2.21 17.62
N PHE A 186 8.10 1.12 17.25
CA PHE A 186 7.94 0.49 15.92
C PHE A 186 7.49 -0.98 15.92
N LYS A 187 6.98 -1.50 17.05
CA LYS A 187 6.56 -2.91 17.17
C LYS A 187 5.30 -3.28 16.35
N SER A 188 4.55 -2.30 15.84
CA SER A 188 3.28 -2.51 15.11
C SER A 188 3.22 -1.60 13.88
N PRO A 189 2.54 -1.99 12.78
CA PRO A 189 2.34 -1.09 11.66
C PRO A 189 1.56 0.13 12.12
N TRP A 190 1.96 1.30 11.63
CA TRP A 190 1.30 2.56 11.90
C TRP A 190 0.93 3.25 10.60
N ILE A 191 -0.09 4.09 10.67
CA ILE A 191 -0.54 4.90 9.55
C ILE A 191 0.08 6.28 9.68
N LEU A 192 0.78 6.71 8.64
CA LEU A 192 1.11 8.12 8.45
C LEU A 192 -0.11 8.78 7.80
N LEU A 193 -0.69 9.77 8.45
CA LEU A 193 -1.84 10.52 7.95
C LEU A 193 -1.43 11.97 7.77
N VAL A 194 -1.62 12.51 6.57
CA VAL A 194 -1.38 13.92 6.25
C VAL A 194 -2.72 14.58 5.96
N PHE A 195 -3.06 15.59 6.77
CA PHE A 195 -4.27 16.37 6.62
C PHE A 195 -3.94 17.86 6.71
N SER A 196 -4.22 18.60 5.64
CA SER A 196 -3.88 20.03 5.52
C SER A 196 -2.37 20.26 5.77
N ARG A 197 -2.01 20.99 6.84
CA ARG A 197 -0.61 21.24 7.27
C ARG A 197 -0.20 20.40 8.48
N HIS A 198 -0.90 19.30 8.73
CA HIS A 198 -0.65 18.45 9.89
C HIS A 198 -0.34 17.03 9.46
N ILE A 199 0.64 16.46 10.15
CA ILE A 199 1.03 15.07 10.00
C ILE A 199 0.67 14.37 11.30
N PHE A 200 0.05 13.21 11.20
CA PHE A 200 -0.30 12.36 12.32
C PHE A 200 0.27 10.97 12.09
N ARG A 201 0.64 10.35 13.19
CA ARG A 201 0.92 8.92 13.29
C ARG A 201 -0.24 8.28 14.03
N LEU A 202 -0.92 7.33 13.38
CA LEU A 202 -1.99 6.56 13.98
C LEU A 202 -1.51 5.13 14.21
N GLY A 203 -1.66 4.63 15.44
CA GLY A 203 -1.48 3.24 15.80
C GLY A 203 -2.80 2.62 16.27
N VAL A 204 -2.73 1.40 16.79
CA VAL A 204 -3.88 0.77 17.45
C VAL A 204 -4.20 1.57 18.72
N GLY A 205 -5.34 2.26 18.74
CA GLY A 205 -5.81 3.07 19.88
C GLY A 205 -4.99 4.33 20.21
N THR A 206 -3.96 4.66 19.43
CA THR A 206 -3.08 5.80 19.69
C THR A 206 -3.00 6.75 18.50
N THR A 207 -3.05 8.05 18.76
CA THR A 207 -2.90 9.11 17.75
C THR A 207 -1.88 10.12 18.24
N HIS A 208 -0.82 10.32 17.45
CA HIS A 208 0.26 11.25 17.76
C HIS A 208 0.38 12.27 16.63
N LYS A 209 0.23 13.56 16.95
CA LYS A 209 0.56 14.63 16.00
C LYS A 209 2.07 14.73 15.87
N VAL A 210 2.59 14.63 14.65
CA VAL A 210 4.01 14.77 14.37
C VAL A 210 4.33 16.25 14.23
N ILE A 211 5.27 16.72 15.05
CA ILE A 211 5.83 18.07 14.96
C ILE A 211 7.17 17.92 14.24
N ILE A 212 7.27 18.48 13.04
CA ILE A 212 8.56 18.65 12.38
C ILE A 212 9.17 19.90 12.99
N CYS A 213 10.12 19.74 13.90
CA CYS A 213 10.93 20.87 14.34
C CYS A 213 11.79 21.32 13.16
N ASP A 214 11.72 22.60 12.79
CA ASP A 214 12.61 23.18 11.79
C ASP A 214 14.06 22.98 12.23
N LEU A 215 14.78 22.08 11.54
CA LEU A 215 16.18 21.78 11.81
C LEU A 215 17.12 22.98 11.57
N TYR A 216 16.59 24.11 11.09
CA TYR A 216 17.33 25.34 10.82
C TYR A 216 17.77 26.11 12.08
N LEU A 217 17.15 25.90 13.25
CA LEU A 217 17.51 26.64 14.47
C LEU A 217 18.58 25.96 15.35
N PHE A 218 18.90 24.68 15.12
CA PHE A 218 19.94 23.99 15.89
C PHE A 218 21.36 24.30 15.40
N PHE A 219 21.55 24.69 14.13
CA PHE A 219 22.87 25.07 13.61
C PHE A 219 23.26 26.52 13.93
N THR A 220 22.31 27.42 14.16
CA THR A 220 22.62 28.82 14.51
C THR A 220 23.06 28.99 15.96
N HIS A 221 22.68 28.07 16.87
CA HIS A 221 23.05 28.19 18.28
C HIS A 221 24.42 27.58 18.63
N LEU A 222 24.96 26.70 17.77
CA LEU A 222 26.30 26.12 17.96
C LEU A 222 27.44 27.02 17.43
N HIS A 223 27.14 28.02 16.60
CA HIS A 223 28.17 28.91 16.05
C HIS A 223 28.39 30.20 16.85
N ASN A 224 27.50 30.53 17.80
CA ASN A 224 27.56 31.80 18.56
C ASN A 224 28.24 31.71 19.93
N ASN A 225 28.81 30.56 20.31
CA ASN A 225 29.52 30.38 21.59
C ASN A 225 31.03 30.10 21.41
N ALA A 226 31.69 30.82 20.51
CA ALA A 226 33.15 30.96 20.54
C ALA A 226 33.49 32.30 21.22
N PRO A 227 34.15 32.32 22.40
CA PRO A 227 34.58 33.56 23.01
C PRO A 227 35.70 34.18 22.17
N PHE A 228 35.47 35.39 21.67
CA PHE A 228 36.50 36.24 21.08
C PHE A 228 37.55 36.57 22.16
N GLY A 229 38.73 35.95 22.06
CA GLY A 229 39.94 36.43 22.72
C GLY A 229 40.59 37.51 21.86
N HIS A 230 40.67 38.74 22.40
CA HIS A 230 41.41 39.85 21.79
C HIS A 230 42.92 39.57 21.77
N PRO A 231 43.66 40.05 20.76
CA PRO A 231 45.11 40.00 20.77
C PRO A 231 45.69 41.19 21.56
N SER A 232 46.70 40.91 22.37
CA SER A 232 47.68 41.87 22.89
C SER A 232 49.06 41.30 22.68
#